data_AF-A0A0W1AX00-F1
#
_entry.id   AF-A0A0W1AX00-F1
#
_cell.length_a   1.000
_cell.length_b   1.000
_cell.length_c   1.000
_cell.angle_alpha   90.00
_cell.angle_beta   90.00
_cell.angle_gamma   90.00
#
_symmetry.space_group_name_H-M   'P 1'
#
loop_
_entity.id
_entity.type
_entity.pdbx_description
1 polymer ?
#
loop_
_entity_poly.entity_id
_entity_poly.type
_entity_poly.pdbx_seq_one_letter_code
_entity_poly.pdbx_strand_id
1 'polypeptide(L)' 'MKSEELSQGRRIRIKDGQPNGYGSRTGRLVAIEVIVDIGEPLLLRVGPEALEVVPEDPLPPGWEEVEI' A
#
# COMPACT_ATOMS: atom_id res chain seq x y z
N MET A 1 -3.45 -10.66 4.98
CA MET A 1 -4.80 -10.21 5.39
C MET A 1 -5.85 -10.94 4.58
N LYS A 2 -7.15 -10.79 4.88
CA LYS A 2 -8.22 -11.30 4.01
C LYS A 2 -8.49 -10.31 2.87
N SER A 3 -8.98 -10.79 1.73
CA SER A 3 -9.33 -9.92 0.58
C SER A 3 -10.42 -8.90 0.90
N GLU A 4 -11.27 -9.18 1.88
CA GLU A 4 -12.37 -8.30 2.33
C GLU A 4 -11.87 -7.03 3.04
N GLU A 5 -10.63 -7.04 3.53
CA GLU A 5 -10.02 -5.91 4.26
C GLU A 5 -9.24 -4.97 3.34
N LEU A 6 -9.17 -5.31 2.04
CA LEU A 6 -8.47 -4.56 1.00
C LEU A 6 -9.42 -3.53 0.37
N SER A 7 -9.29 -2.28 0.78
CA SER A 7 -9.97 -1.14 0.15
C SER A 7 -9.01 -0.37 -0.77
N GLN A 8 -9.47 0.05 -1.94
CA GLN A 8 -8.70 0.93 -2.82
C GLN A 8 -8.24 2.19 -2.09
N GLY A 9 -7.09 2.71 -2.46
CA GLY A 9 -6.45 3.88 -1.86
C GLY A 9 -5.72 3.59 -0.53
N ARG A 10 -5.95 2.43 0.09
CA ARG A 10 -5.34 2.07 1.38
C ARG A 10 -3.83 1.88 1.26
N ARG A 11 -3.09 2.46 2.19
CA ARG A 11 -1.66 2.20 2.34
C ARG A 11 -1.41 0.78 2.85
N ILE A 12 -0.52 0.10 2.15
CA ILE A 12 -0.12 -1.28 2.46
C ILE A 12 1.41 -1.40 2.42
N ARG A 13 1.91 -2.46 3.06
CA ARG A 13 3.29 -2.92 2.99
C ARG A 13 3.31 -4.36 2.46
N ILE A 14 4.28 -4.66 1.59
CA ILE A 14 4.58 -6.04 1.19
C ILE A 14 5.39 -6.68 2.31
N LYS A 15 4.95 -7.85 2.77
CA LYS A 15 5.64 -8.63 3.81
C LYS A 15 7.07 -8.96 3.40
N ASP A 16 7.94 -9.18 4.38
CA ASP A 16 9.28 -9.68 4.10
C ASP A 16 9.28 -11.12 3.58
N GLY A 17 10.35 -11.48 2.87
CA GLY A 17 10.52 -12.83 2.32
C GLY A 17 9.65 -13.15 1.09
N GLN A 18 9.02 -12.15 0.48
CA GLN A 18 8.23 -12.36 -0.74
C GLN A 18 9.14 -12.63 -1.95
N PRO A 19 8.78 -13.61 -2.81
CA PRO A 19 9.62 -14.02 -3.95
C PRO A 19 9.73 -12.95 -5.04
N ASN A 20 8.90 -11.91 -4.99
CA ASN A 20 8.94 -10.78 -5.92
C ASN A 20 10.11 -9.83 -5.68
N GLY A 21 10.85 -9.95 -4.56
CA GLY A 21 11.99 -9.09 -4.22
C GLY A 21 11.61 -7.69 -3.70
N TYR A 22 10.32 -7.41 -3.52
CA TYR A 22 9.81 -6.11 -3.04
C TYR A 22 9.38 -6.15 -1.57
N GLY A 23 9.92 -7.10 -0.80
CA GLY A 23 9.68 -7.18 0.64
C GLY A 23 9.99 -5.86 1.34
N SER A 24 9.22 -5.54 2.38
CA SER A 24 9.27 -4.29 3.14
C SER A 24 8.85 -3.03 2.40
N ARG A 25 8.56 -3.09 1.10
CA ARG A 25 8.13 -1.89 0.36
C ARG A 25 6.69 -1.52 0.68
N THR A 26 6.45 -0.22 0.80
CA THR A 26 5.13 0.36 1.01
C THR A 26 4.55 0.89 -0.28
N GLY A 27 3.24 0.88 -0.38
CA GLY A 27 2.51 1.32 -1.56
C GLY A 27 1.06 1.61 -1.25
N ARG A 28 0.29 1.92 -2.30
CA ARG A 28 -1.16 2.06 -2.22
C ARG A 28 -1.85 0.99 -3.04
N LEU A 29 -2.94 0.48 -2.49
CA LEU A 29 -3.79 -0.47 -3.20
C LEU A 29 -4.60 0.29 -4.26
N VAL A 30 -4.52 -0.11 -5.53
CA VAL A 30 -5.28 0.53 -6.61
C VAL A 30 -6.39 -0.40 -7.14
N ALA A 31 -6.27 -1.71 -6.94
CA ALA A 31 -7.30 -2.72 -7.17
C ALA A 31 -6.95 -4.00 -6.38
N ILE A 32 -7.11 -5.20 -6.95
CA ILE A 32 -6.41 -6.43 -6.48
C ILE A 32 -4.89 -6.35 -6.83
N GLU A 33 -4.40 -5.16 -7.15
CA GLU A 33 -3.05 -4.84 -7.57
C GLU A 33 -2.54 -3.67 -6.73
N VAL A 34 -1.26 -3.72 -6.43
CA VAL A 34 -0.55 -2.79 -5.54
C VAL A 34 0.35 -1.91 -6.39
N ILE A 35 0.29 -0.59 -6.19
CA ILE A 35 1.32 0.31 -6.70
C ILE A 35 2.36 0.50 -5.60
N VAL A 36 3.59 0.05 -5.88
CA VAL A 36 4.75 0.25 -5.00
C VAL A 36 5.58 1.39 -5.56
N ASP A 37 5.98 2.31 -4.67
CA ASP A 37 6.95 3.35 -5.03
C ASP A 37 8.37 2.83 -4.79
N ILE A 38 9.12 2.67 -5.87
CA ILE A 38 10.54 2.27 -5.85
C ILE A 38 11.46 3.39 -6.38
N GLY A 39 10.99 4.64 -6.39
CA GLY A 39 11.61 5.77 -7.12
C GLY A 39 10.93 6.06 -8.46
N GLU A 40 10.12 5.10 -8.95
CA GLU A 40 9.15 5.22 -10.03
C GLU A 40 7.93 4.33 -9.67
N PRO A 41 6.71 4.65 -10.14
CA PRO A 41 5.52 3.86 -9.82
C PRO A 41 5.56 2.50 -10.52
N LEU A 42 5.58 1.42 -9.73
CA LEU A 42 5.53 0.04 -10.23
C LEU A 42 4.23 -0.65 -9.82
N LEU A 43 3.48 -1.16 -10.80
CA LEU A 43 2.28 -1.96 -10.56
C LEU A 43 2.68 -3.43 -10.34
N LEU A 44 2.31 -4.00 -9.19
CA LEU A 44 2.58 -5.38 -8.81
C LEU A 44 1.28 -6.11 -8.49
N ARG A 45 1.13 -7.31 -9.04
CA ARG A 45 0.07 -8.25 -8.64
C ARG A 45 0.59 -9.12 -7.50
N VAL A 46 0.05 -8.93 -6.30
CA VAL A 46 0.48 -9.61 -5.08
C VAL A 46 -0.77 -10.11 -4.34
N GLY A 47 -0.71 -11.34 -3.82
CA GLY A 47 -1.82 -11.92 -3.07
C GLY A 47 -2.07 -11.20 -1.74
N PRO A 48 -3.32 -11.14 -1.24
CA PRO A 48 -3.66 -10.50 0.05
C PRO A 48 -2.86 -11.03 1.24
N GLU A 49 -2.45 -12.29 1.21
CA GLU A 49 -1.64 -12.96 2.22
C GLU A 49 -0.26 -12.34 2.39
N ALA A 50 0.28 -11.77 1.32
CA ALA A 50 1.59 -11.13 1.24
C ALA A 50 1.56 -9.63 1.57
N LEU A 51 0.40 -9.09 1.93
CA LEU A 51 0.20 -7.69 2.26
C LEU A 51 -0.12 -7.49 3.75
N GLU A 52 0.29 -6.34 4.26
CA GLU A 52 -0.03 -5.80 5.58
C GLU A 52 -0.56 -4.38 5.46
N VAL A 53 -1.60 -4.03 6.23
CA VAL A 53 -2.09 -2.65 6.29
C VAL A 53 -1.16 -1.87 7.20
N VAL A 54 -0.77 -0.68 6.77
CA VAL A 54 0.05 0.23 7.57
C VAL A 54 -0.69 1.55 7.73
N PRO A 55 -0.51 2.26 8.86
CA PRO A 55 -1.10 3.57 9.05
C PRO A 55 -0.64 4.53 7.95
N GLU A 56 -1.53 5.41 7.51
CA GLU A 56 -1.16 6.55 6.67
C GLU A 56 -0.15 7.43 7.41
N ASP A 57 0.76 8.07 6.67
CA ASP A 57 1.62 9.07 7.29
C ASP A 57 0.74 10.24 7.76
N PRO A 58 1.02 10.81 8.94
CA PRO A 58 0.35 12.02 9.36
C PRO A 58 0.59 13.09 8.30
N LEU A 59 -0.48 13.78 7.91
CA LEU A 59 -0.38 14.92 7.02
C LEU A 59 0.52 15.98 7.68
N PRO A 60 1.38 16.68 6.92
CA PRO A 60 2.12 17.79 7.46
C PRO A 60 1.18 18.82 8.11
N PRO A 61 1.61 19.53 9.17
CA PRO A 61 0.78 20.56 9.80
C PRO A 61 0.26 21.57 8.77
N GLY A 62 -1.06 21.80 8.75
CA GLY A 62 -1.71 22.70 7.79
C GLY A 62 -2.18 22.08 6.47
N TRP A 63 -1.99 20.77 6.28
CA TRP A 63 -2.51 20.01 5.14
C TRP A 63 -3.75 19.16 5.48
N GLU A 64 -4.42 19.45 6.60
CA GLU A 64 -5.72 18.81 6.89
C GLU A 64 -6.72 19.15 5.79
N GLU A 65 -7.49 18.14 5.35
CA GLU A 65 -8.55 18.34 4.37
C GLU A 65 -9.57 19.33 4.94
N VAL A 66 -9.76 20.45 4.26
CA VAL A 66 -10.83 21.40 4.56
C VAL A 66 -12.07 20.88 3.84
N GLU A 67 -13.18 20.67 4.55
CA GLU A 67 -14.47 20.48 3.88
C GLU A 67 -14.80 21.76 3.10
N ILE A 68 -14.95 21.63 1.78
CA ILE A 68 -15.42 22.69 0.88
C ILE A 68 -16.91 22.46 0.61
#